data_AF-A0A371YSV6-F1
#
_entry.id   AF-A0A371YSV6-F1
#
_cell.length_a   1.000
_cell.length_b   1.000
_cell.length_c   1.000
_cell.angle_alpha   90.00
_cell.angle_beta   90.00
_cell.angle_gamma   90.00
#
_symmetry.space_group_name_H-M   'P 1'
#
loop_
_entity.id
_entity.type
_entity.pdbx_description
1 polymer ?
#
loop_
_entity_poly.entity_id
_entity_poly.type
_entity_poly.pdbx_seq_one_letter_code
_entity_poly.pdbx_strand_id
1 'polypeptide(L)'
;MNATIVMTNIELLANQKISYDLPKHPYIAILAIYSQSVTSEWQSICSDWIVKSEQCYWALAWGHECSIWDDALDYAYLEFCNYDLPEDDDYNFMTTWHEDQTLDEVIEFAKTYIASPLEDSTLEIILINIQ
;
A
#
# COMPACT_ATOMS: atom_id res chain seq x y z
N MET A 1 -18.12 17.35 -7.73
CA MET A 1 -18.14 16.08 -8.51
C MET A 1 -17.83 14.97 -7.53
N ASN A 2 -18.60 13.87 -7.48
CA ASN A 2 -18.22 12.73 -6.66
C ASN A 2 -17.10 11.98 -7.41
N ALA A 3 -15.90 11.92 -6.85
CA ALA A 3 -14.82 11.11 -7.39
C ALA A 3 -15.30 9.66 -7.52
N THR A 4 -15.16 9.06 -8.69
CA THR A 4 -15.41 7.62 -8.87
C THR A 4 -14.15 6.88 -8.45
N ILE A 5 -14.19 6.23 -7.30
CA ILE A 5 -13.08 5.44 -6.78
C ILE A 5 -13.12 4.06 -7.45
N VAL A 6 -12.04 3.72 -8.15
CA VAL A 6 -11.86 2.39 -8.73
C VAL A 6 -11.17 1.51 -7.69
N MET A 7 -11.63 0.27 -7.54
CA MET A 7 -10.98 -0.72 -6.69
C MET A 7 -10.53 -1.91 -7.54
N THR A 8 -9.25 -2.24 -7.46
CA THR A 8 -8.65 -3.42 -8.11
C THR A 8 -8.14 -4.37 -7.05
N ASN A 9 -8.38 -5.67 -7.24
CA ASN A 9 -7.96 -6.71 -6.31
C ASN A 9 -6.75 -7.46 -6.90
N ILE A 10 -5.73 -7.65 -6.09
CA ILE A 10 -4.57 -8.49 -6.39
C ILE A 10 -4.52 -9.61 -5.35
N GLU A 11 -4.46 -10.85 -5.80
CA GLU A 11 -4.33 -12.02 -4.94
C GLU A 11 -2.88 -12.49 -4.95
N LEU A 12 -2.20 -12.39 -3.81
CA LEU A 12 -0.86 -12.91 -3.61
C LEU A 12 -0.92 -14.14 -2.71
N LEU A 13 -0.16 -15.17 -3.08
CA LEU A 13 0.14 -16.29 -2.20
C LEU A 13 1.46 -16.00 -1.49
N ALA A 14 1.46 -15.98 -0.17
CA ALA A 14 2.64 -15.70 0.63
C ALA A 14 3.80 -16.63 0.23
N ASN A 15 5.01 -16.06 0.14
CA ASN A 15 6.24 -16.75 -0.25
C ASN A 15 6.28 -17.29 -1.69
N GLN A 16 5.32 -16.92 -2.54
CA GLN A 16 5.34 -17.23 -3.97
C GLN A 16 5.82 -16.04 -4.79
N LYS A 17 6.27 -16.29 -6.02
CA LYS A 17 6.68 -15.21 -6.92
C LYS A 17 5.51 -14.25 -7.17
N ILE A 18 5.75 -12.94 -6.98
CA ILE A 18 4.83 -11.88 -7.39
C ILE A 18 4.92 -11.71 -8.91
N SER A 19 3.78 -11.79 -9.61
CA SER A 19 3.69 -11.71 -11.07
C SER A 19 2.63 -10.71 -11.55
N TYR A 20 2.34 -9.71 -10.74
CA TYR A 20 1.36 -8.67 -11.02
C TYR A 20 2.06 -7.37 -11.38
N ASP A 21 1.50 -6.65 -12.35
CA ASP A 21 1.88 -5.28 -12.64
C ASP A 21 1.03 -4.34 -11.77
N LEU A 22 1.68 -3.34 -11.16
CA LEU A 22 1.01 -2.26 -10.43
C LEU A 22 0.61 -1.12 -11.39
N PRO A 23 -0.40 -0.30 -11.04
CA PRO A 23 -0.80 0.84 -11.85
C PRO A 23 0.35 1.80 -12.14
N LYS A 24 0.28 2.48 -13.29
CA LYS A 24 1.25 3.52 -13.72
C LYS A 24 0.76 4.95 -13.41
N HIS A 25 -0.26 5.06 -12.57
CA HIS A 25 -0.87 6.30 -12.10
C HIS A 25 -1.02 6.23 -10.58
N PRO A 26 -1.14 7.36 -9.88
CA PRO A 26 -1.21 7.39 -8.42
C PRO A 26 -2.32 6.49 -7.85
N TYR A 27 -1.97 5.70 -6.84
CA TYR A 27 -2.90 4.79 -6.17
C TYR A 27 -2.62 4.65 -4.67
N ILE A 28 -3.62 4.16 -3.94
CA ILE A 28 -3.50 3.71 -2.54
C ILE A 28 -3.40 2.19 -2.54
N ALA A 29 -2.45 1.63 -1.80
CA ALA A 29 -2.39 0.21 -1.53
C ALA A 29 -3.06 -0.12 -0.19
N ILE A 30 -3.91 -1.14 -0.15
CA ILE A 30 -4.34 -1.78 1.09
C ILE A 30 -3.79 -3.20 1.07
N LEU A 31 -2.87 -3.50 1.98
CA LEU A 31 -2.35 -4.84 2.19
C LEU A 31 -3.26 -5.56 3.19
N ALA A 32 -4.05 -6.51 2.71
CA ALA A 32 -4.90 -7.36 3.53
C ALA A 32 -4.18 -8.69 3.82
N ILE A 33 -3.56 -8.78 5.00
CA ILE A 33 -2.71 -9.90 5.39
C ILE A 33 -3.54 -10.96 6.13
N TYR A 34 -3.89 -12.03 5.41
CA TYR A 34 -4.57 -13.20 5.97
C TYR A 34 -3.59 -14.30 6.38
N SER A 35 -2.44 -14.38 5.69
CA SER A 35 -1.45 -15.43 5.91
C SER A 35 -0.70 -15.25 7.23
N GLN A 36 -0.58 -16.34 8.01
CA GLN A 36 0.24 -16.40 9.23
C GLN A 36 1.66 -16.91 9.00
N SER A 37 2.00 -17.17 7.74
CA SER A 37 3.27 -17.82 7.37
C SER A 37 4.03 -16.99 6.35
N VAL A 38 4.07 -15.67 6.51
CA VAL A 38 4.86 -14.79 5.65
C VAL A 38 6.31 -14.78 6.14
N THR A 39 7.26 -15.06 5.25
CA THR A 39 8.68 -14.89 5.57
C THR A 39 9.09 -13.42 5.48
N SER A 40 10.04 -13.00 6.32
CA SER A 40 10.57 -11.62 6.28
C SER A 40 11.21 -11.27 4.92
N GLU A 41 11.84 -12.26 4.26
CA GLU A 41 12.37 -12.08 2.90
C GLU A 41 11.27 -11.77 1.90
N TRP A 42 10.16 -12.52 1.93
CA TRP A 42 9.05 -12.27 1.02
C TRP A 42 8.30 -10.98 1.33
N GLN A 43 8.14 -10.64 2.61
CA GLN A 43 7.59 -9.35 3.03
C GLN A 43 8.42 -8.20 2.45
N SER A 44 9.75 -8.25 2.59
CA SER A 44 10.66 -7.25 2.00
C SER A 44 10.53 -7.18 0.48
N ILE A 45 10.44 -8.32 -0.22
CA ILE A 45 10.21 -8.36 -1.68
C ILE A 45 8.88 -7.69 -2.06
N CYS A 46 7.82 -7.92 -1.28
CA CYS A 46 6.50 -7.32 -1.51
C CYS A 46 6.52 -5.81 -1.29
N SER A 47 7.12 -5.36 -0.19
CA SER A 47 7.31 -3.94 0.11
C SER A 47 8.11 -3.22 -0.96
N ASP A 48 9.23 -3.83 -1.40
CA ASP A 48 10.04 -3.35 -2.52
C ASP A 48 9.24 -3.21 -3.82
N TRP A 49 8.41 -4.20 -4.13
CA TRP A 49 7.58 -4.19 -5.33
C TRP A 49 6.58 -3.02 -5.33
N ILE A 50 5.99 -2.71 -4.17
CA ILE A 50 5.07 -1.57 -4.01
C ILE A 50 5.84 -0.25 -4.12
N VAL A 51 6.94 -0.08 -3.38
CA VAL A 51 7.73 1.16 -3.36
C VAL A 51 8.30 1.47 -4.74
N LYS A 52 8.88 0.47 -5.41
CA LYS A 52 9.46 0.62 -6.76
C LYS A 52 8.43 0.86 -7.85
N SER A 53 7.13 0.82 -7.54
CA SER A 53 6.12 1.30 -8.49
C SER A 53 6.15 2.82 -8.65
N GLU A 54 6.67 3.57 -7.65
CA GLU A 54 6.72 5.04 -7.59
C GLU A 54 5.35 5.74 -7.63
N GLN A 55 4.25 4.98 -7.73
CA GLN A 55 2.89 5.52 -7.85
C GLN A 55 2.04 5.27 -6.60
N CYS A 56 2.49 4.40 -5.71
CA CYS A 56 1.89 4.25 -4.40
C CYS A 56 2.26 5.45 -3.54
N TYR A 57 1.27 6.26 -3.15
CA TYR A 57 1.50 7.40 -2.26
C TYR A 57 1.03 7.14 -0.83
N TRP A 58 0.18 6.13 -0.62
CA TRP A 58 -0.22 5.68 0.71
C TRP A 58 -0.46 4.18 0.74
N ALA A 59 0.19 3.48 1.66
CA ALA A 59 0.00 2.07 1.91
C ALA A 59 -0.59 1.84 3.30
N LEU A 60 -1.68 1.07 3.36
CA LEU A 60 -2.38 0.73 4.59
C LEU A 60 -2.24 -0.78 4.83
N ALA A 61 -1.71 -1.17 5.98
CA ALA A 61 -1.61 -2.58 6.37
C ALA A 61 -2.79 -2.96 7.27
N TRP A 62 -3.41 -4.11 7.00
CA TRP A 62 -4.53 -4.64 7.78
C TRP A 62 -4.42 -6.16 7.94
N GLY A 63 -4.84 -6.69 9.09
CA GLY A 63 -4.89 -8.12 9.35
C GLY A 63 -3.72 -8.64 10.19
N HIS A 64 -3.28 -9.87 9.91
CA HIS A 64 -2.31 -10.57 10.74
C HIS A 64 -0.96 -9.86 10.77
N GLU A 65 -0.51 -9.52 11.99
CA GLU A 65 0.75 -8.80 12.24
C GLU A 65 0.91 -7.58 11.31
N CYS A 66 -0.17 -6.84 11.03
CA CYS A 66 -0.12 -5.74 10.06
C CYS A 66 0.85 -4.61 10.45
N SER A 67 1.14 -4.41 11.74
CA SER A 67 2.08 -3.40 12.23
C SER A 67 3.56 -3.68 11.91
N ILE A 68 3.91 -4.86 11.38
CA ILE A 68 5.28 -5.11 10.88
C ILE A 68 5.40 -4.80 9.39
N TRP A 69 4.27 -4.55 8.72
CA TRP A 69 4.26 -4.28 7.28
C TRP A 69 4.50 -2.81 6.97
N ASP A 70 3.99 -1.88 7.78
CA ASP A 70 4.32 -0.46 7.67
C ASP A 70 5.81 -0.23 7.92
N ASP A 71 6.40 -0.84 8.95
CA ASP A 71 7.86 -0.83 9.16
C ASP A 71 8.62 -1.32 7.91
N ALA A 72 8.20 -2.46 7.34
CA ALA A 72 8.86 -3.03 6.15
C ALA A 72 8.74 -2.13 4.91
N LEU A 73 7.61 -1.45 4.75
CA LEU A 73 7.36 -0.49 3.67
C LEU A 73 8.21 0.78 3.86
N ASP A 74 8.32 1.28 5.08
CA ASP A 74 9.17 2.43 5.41
C ASP A 74 10.64 2.13 5.15
N TYR A 75 11.13 0.95 5.54
CA TYR A 75 12.50 0.52 5.21
C TYR A 75 12.73 0.42 3.70
N ALA A 76 11.79 -0.17 2.95
CA ALA A 76 11.89 -0.25 1.50
C ALA A 76 11.91 1.14 0.84
N TYR A 77 11.12 2.09 1.34
CA TYR A 77 11.12 3.48 0.86
C TYR A 77 12.43 4.20 1.16
N LEU A 78 12.97 4.06 2.38
CA LEU A 78 14.28 4.61 2.73
C LEU A 78 15.39 4.07 1.83
N GLU A 79 15.42 2.76 1.59
CA GLU A 79 16.40 2.14 0.69
C GLU A 79 16.24 2.60 -0.75
N PHE A 80 15.00 2.70 -1.24
CA PHE A 80 14.68 3.20 -2.58
C PHE A 80 15.16 4.64 -2.79
N CYS A 81 14.96 5.51 -1.80
CA CYS A 81 15.46 6.89 -1.79
C CYS A 81 16.96 6.97 -1.48
N ASN A 82 17.68 5.86 -1.30
CA ASN A 82 19.07 5.84 -0.87
C ASN A 82 19.31 6.69 0.41
N TYR A 83 18.32 6.68 1.31
CA TYR A 83 18.26 7.47 2.55
C TYR A 83 18.34 8.99 2.34
N ASP A 84 18.10 9.47 1.12
CA ASP A 84 18.02 10.88 0.75
C ASP A 84 16.57 11.20 0.37
N LEU A 85 15.75 11.44 1.39
CA LEU A 85 14.32 11.67 1.23
C LEU A 85 14.07 13.02 0.52
N PRO A 86 13.03 13.12 -0.33
CA PRO A 86 12.64 14.38 -0.94
C PRO A 86 12.38 15.46 0.13
N GLU A 87 12.88 16.68 -0.10
CA GLU A 87 12.57 17.84 0.77
C GLU A 87 11.13 18.36 0.56
N ASP A 88 10.44 17.89 -0.48
CA ASP A 88 9.10 18.31 -0.83
C ASP A 88 8.05 17.48 -0.09
N ASP A 89 7.15 18.16 0.63
CA ASP A 89 6.09 17.54 1.42
C ASP A 89 4.92 17.03 0.54
N ASP A 90 4.86 17.42 -0.74
CA ASP A 90 3.70 17.19 -1.60
C ASP A 90 3.56 15.74 -2.13
N TYR A 91 4.64 14.92 -2.09
CA TYR A 91 4.59 13.52 -2.54
C TYR A 91 5.49 12.60 -1.70
N ASN A 92 5.17 12.45 -0.42
CA ASN A 92 5.81 11.46 0.44
C ASN A 92 4.99 10.17 0.47
N PHE A 93 5.66 9.04 0.25
CA PHE A 93 5.09 7.72 0.48
C PHE A 93 4.74 7.59 1.96
N MET A 94 3.45 7.44 2.25
CA MET A 94 2.96 7.30 3.61
C MET A 94 2.61 5.84 3.91
N THR A 95 2.71 5.46 5.18
CA THR A 95 2.29 4.16 5.69
C THR A 95 1.40 4.31 6.91
N THR A 96 0.54 3.32 7.17
CA THR A 96 -0.22 3.18 8.41
C THR A 96 -0.66 1.73 8.56
N TRP A 97 -0.92 1.28 9.79
CA TRP A 97 -1.49 -0.04 10.07
C TRP A 97 -2.84 0.09 10.78
N HIS A 98 -3.65 -0.95 10.68
CA HIS A 98 -5.02 -1.00 11.18
C HIS A 98 -5.32 -2.37 11.81
N GLU A 99 -4.93 -2.57 13.07
CA GLU A 99 -5.05 -3.86 13.76
C GLU A 99 -6.46 -4.17 14.28
N ASP A 100 -7.19 -3.14 14.73
CA ASP A 100 -8.46 -3.28 15.46
C ASP A 100 -9.71 -2.98 14.60
N GLN A 101 -9.52 -2.63 13.33
CA GLN A 101 -10.59 -2.26 12.40
C GLN A 101 -11.00 -3.44 11.54
N THR A 102 -12.19 -3.40 10.97
CA THR A 102 -12.60 -4.29 9.88
C THR A 102 -11.98 -3.83 8.56
N LEU A 103 -11.81 -4.74 7.60
CA LEU A 103 -11.30 -4.38 6.28
C LEU A 103 -12.20 -3.33 5.58
N ASP A 104 -13.52 -3.40 5.77
CA ASP A 104 -14.46 -2.41 5.24
C ASP A 104 -14.20 -1.01 5.85
N GLU A 105 -13.92 -0.91 7.15
CA GLU A 105 -13.57 0.36 7.80
C GLU A 105 -12.24 0.92 7.28
N VAL A 106 -11.26 0.07 7.00
CA VAL A 106 -9.97 0.50 6.40
C VAL A 106 -10.18 0.99 4.97
N ILE A 107 -11.01 0.31 4.18
CA ILE A 107 -11.39 0.76 2.84
C ILE A 107 -12.08 2.12 2.91
N GLU A 108 -13.05 2.30 3.80
CA GLU A 108 -13.72 3.60 3.98
C GLU A 108 -12.74 4.69 4.44
N PHE A 109 -11.81 4.36 5.34
CA PHE A 109 -10.75 5.28 5.76
C PHE A 109 -9.87 5.73 4.59
N ALA A 110 -9.42 4.80 3.74
CA ALA A 110 -8.64 5.13 2.54
C ALA A 110 -9.38 6.10 1.61
N LYS A 111 -10.70 5.94 1.45
CA LYS A 111 -11.54 6.84 0.64
C LYS A 111 -11.63 8.27 1.20
N THR A 112 -11.43 8.46 2.51
CA THR A 112 -11.47 9.82 3.10
C THR A 112 -10.27 10.68 2.67
N TYR A 113 -9.11 10.06 2.45
CA TYR A 113 -7.89 10.77 2.04
C TYR A 113 -7.90 11.12 0.55
N ILE A 114 -8.52 10.26 -0.27
CA ILE A 114 -8.81 10.52 -1.69
C ILE A 114 -9.62 11.81 -1.88
N ALA A 115 -10.41 12.24 -0.88
CA ALA A 115 -11.23 13.44 -0.93
C ALA A 115 -10.47 14.75 -0.61
N SER A 116 -9.14 14.72 -0.48
CA SER A 116 -8.26 15.86 -0.16
C SER A 116 -7.07 15.92 -1.14
N PRO A 117 -6.43 17.08 -1.35
CA PRO A 117 -6.52 17.97 -2.51
C PRO A 117 -5.89 17.44 -3.83
N LEU A 118 -5.96 16.14 -4.12
CA LEU A 118 -5.66 15.59 -5.46
C LEU A 118 -6.82 15.92 -6.43
N GLU A 119 -7.10 17.21 -6.58
CA GLU A 119 -8.15 17.77 -7.43
C GLU A 119 -7.78 17.60 -8.91
N ASP A 120 -7.94 16.38 -9.46
CA ASP A 120 -8.28 16.08 -10.87
C ASP A 120 -7.91 14.64 -11.31
N SER A 121 -7.28 13.81 -10.46
CA SER A 121 -6.96 12.43 -10.81
C SER A 121 -8.05 11.44 -10.36
N THR A 122 -8.38 10.47 -11.22
CA THR A 122 -9.08 9.25 -10.77
C THR A 122 -8.15 8.49 -9.84
N LEU A 123 -8.52 8.37 -8.57
CA LEU A 123 -7.73 7.64 -7.58
C LEU A 123 -8.24 6.21 -7.47
N GLU A 124 -7.29 5.29 -7.54
CA GLU A 124 -7.51 3.85 -7.48
C GLU A 124 -7.04 3.30 -6.14
N ILE A 125 -7.81 2.38 -5.57
CA ILE A 125 -7.39 1.57 -4.43
C ILE A 125 -7.02 0.19 -4.95
N ILE A 126 -5.80 -0.25 -4.66
CA ILE A 126 -5.32 -1.60 -4.93
C ILE A 126 -5.42 -2.40 -3.63
N LEU A 127 -6.39 -3.29 -3.55
CA LEU A 127 -6.52 -4.23 -2.44
C LEU A 127 -5.67 -5.47 -2.74
N ILE A 128 -4.54 -5.58 -2.03
CA ILE A 128 -3.58 -6.68 -2.15
C ILE A 128 -3.90 -7.70 -1.06
N ASN A 129 -4.59 -8.76 -1.42
CA ASN A 129 -4.94 -9.87 -0.53
C ASN A 129 -3.76 -10.85 -0.46
N ILE A 130 -3.20 -11.03 0.73
CA ILE A 130 -2.05 -11.91 0.99
C ILE A 130 -2.54 -13.15 1.74
N GLN A 131 -2.63 -14.27 1.03
CA GLN A 131 -3.12 -15.57 1.51
C GLN A 131 -1.98 -16.49 1.94
#